data_AF-A0A9X3KUC5-F1
#
_entry.id   AF-A0A9X3KUC5-F1
#
_cell.length_a   1.000
_cell.length_b   1.000
_cell.length_c   1.000
_cell.angle_alpha   90.00
_cell.angle_beta   90.00
_cell.angle_gamma   90.00
#
_symmetry.space_group_name_H-M   'P 1'
#
loop_
_entity.id
_entity.type
_entity.pdbx_description
1 polymer ?
#
loop_
_entity_poly.entity_id
_entity_poly.type
_entity_poly.pdbx_seq_one_letter_code
_entity_poly.pdbx_strand_id
1 'polypeptide(L)'
;MQKAVFQADNDGLYLYQSTANELALTPGSFNIPYGAYEDAPPAPPAGKWPRRLGDAWAMVDDYRTTPLWVVETGAPYSIGAQHDGTIGKVSYPGWGELPAWLTAVEPPRPVESAAA
;
A
#
# COMPACT_ATOMS: atom_id res chain seq x y z
N MET A 1 24.30 18.33 -12.55
CA MET A 1 22.97 18.18 -13.17
C MET A 1 21.99 17.58 -12.16
N GLN A 2 20.69 17.53 -12.45
CA GLN A 2 19.67 16.85 -11.64
C GLN A 2 18.77 15.97 -12.52
N LYS A 3 18.24 14.89 -11.96
CA LYS A 3 17.22 14.05 -12.60
C LYS A 3 16.11 13.64 -11.62
N ALA A 4 14.92 13.36 -12.17
CA ALA A 4 13.82 12.83 -11.39
C ALA A 4 14.10 11.37 -10.99
N VAL A 5 13.69 11.03 -9.77
CA VAL A 5 13.67 9.66 -9.26
C VAL A 5 12.38 9.45 -8.46
N PHE A 6 11.96 8.21 -8.30
CA PHE A 6 10.64 7.86 -7.79
C PHE A 6 10.79 6.98 -6.55
N GLN A 7 10.52 7.57 -5.38
CA GLN A 7 10.74 6.93 -4.10
C GLN A 7 9.65 5.89 -3.83
N ALA A 8 10.05 4.71 -3.37
CA ALA A 8 9.17 3.71 -2.80
C ALA A 8 9.44 3.51 -1.30
N ASP A 9 8.47 2.94 -0.58
CA ASP A 9 8.65 2.47 0.79
C ASP A 9 9.32 1.08 0.86
N ASN A 10 9.42 0.53 2.06
CA ASN A 10 10.04 -0.78 2.30
C ASN A 10 9.25 -1.95 1.68
N ASP A 11 7.95 -1.77 1.42
CA ASP A 11 7.13 -2.76 0.73
C ASP A 11 7.17 -2.58 -0.80
N GLY A 12 7.82 -1.52 -1.27
CA GLY A 12 7.96 -1.14 -2.67
C GLY A 12 6.82 -0.27 -3.20
N LEU A 13 5.89 0.20 -2.36
CA LEU A 13 4.82 1.10 -2.82
C LEU A 13 5.39 2.47 -3.13
N TYR A 14 4.99 3.04 -4.28
CA TYR A 14 5.38 4.39 -4.65
C TYR A 14 4.89 5.42 -3.62
N LEU A 15 5.76 6.36 -3.25
CA LEU A 15 5.46 7.42 -2.30
C LEU A 15 5.36 8.78 -2.99
N TYR A 16 6.44 9.22 -3.64
CA TYR A 16 6.52 10.53 -4.29
C TYR A 16 7.70 10.61 -5.26
N GLN A 17 7.66 11.60 -6.14
CA GLN A 17 8.78 11.97 -7.00
C GLN A 17 9.79 12.80 -6.18
N SER A 18 11.05 12.44 -6.26
CA SER A 18 12.19 13.13 -5.68
C SER A 18 13.21 13.50 -6.76
N THR A 19 14.34 14.08 -6.36
CA THR A 19 15.41 14.51 -7.26
C THR A 19 16.74 13.90 -6.83
N ALA A 20 17.48 13.33 -7.80
CA ALA A 20 18.87 12.95 -7.63
C ALA A 20 19.79 13.98 -8.28
N ASN A 21 20.86 14.34 -7.60
CA ASN A 21 21.90 15.25 -8.04
C ASN A 21 23.09 14.46 -8.59
N GLU A 22 23.72 15.01 -9.62
CA GLU A 22 24.97 14.48 -10.15
C GLU A 22 26.12 14.67 -9.14
N LEU A 23 27.00 13.68 -9.04
CA LEU A 23 28.18 13.71 -8.17
C LEU A 23 29.23 14.67 -8.74
N ALA A 24 29.71 15.59 -7.90
CA ALA A 24 30.58 16.68 -8.34
C ALA A 24 31.90 16.24 -9.00
N LEU A 25 32.45 15.09 -8.59
CA LEU A 25 33.74 14.59 -9.06
C LEU A 25 33.61 13.45 -10.08
N THR A 26 32.38 13.03 -10.39
CA THR A 26 32.13 11.90 -11.29
C THR A 26 30.94 12.22 -12.21
N PRO A 27 31.18 12.99 -13.29
CA PRO A 27 30.15 13.31 -14.26
C PRO A 27 29.42 12.07 -14.76
N GLY A 28 28.09 12.17 -14.90
CA GLY A 28 27.21 11.06 -15.27
C GLY A 28 26.78 10.14 -14.12
N SER A 29 27.40 10.23 -12.93
CA SER A 29 26.97 9.48 -11.74
C SER A 29 26.05 10.34 -10.87
N PHE A 30 24.99 9.76 -10.31
CA PHE A 30 23.99 10.48 -9.51
C PHE A 30 23.82 9.87 -8.12
N ASN A 31 23.51 10.69 -7.12
CA ASN A 31 23.19 10.23 -5.77
C ASN A 31 21.73 9.75 -5.66
N ILE A 32 21.44 8.57 -6.21
CA ILE A 32 20.09 7.97 -6.11
C ILE A 32 19.81 7.60 -4.65
N PRO A 33 18.75 8.13 -4.01
CA PRO A 33 18.35 7.70 -2.68
C PRO A 33 18.01 6.21 -2.64
N TYR A 34 18.24 5.57 -1.49
CA TYR A 34 17.84 4.17 -1.31
C TYR A 34 16.31 4.01 -1.47
N GLY A 35 15.89 3.01 -2.23
CA GLY A 35 14.48 2.78 -2.55
C GLY A 35 13.89 3.73 -3.61
N ALA A 36 14.71 4.57 -4.23
CA ALA A 36 14.28 5.39 -5.36
C ALA A 36 14.65 4.73 -6.70
N TYR A 37 13.74 4.82 -7.66
CA TYR A 37 13.91 4.27 -9.01
C TYR A 37 13.97 5.39 -10.04
N GLU A 38 14.68 5.16 -11.14
CA GLU A 38 14.86 6.20 -12.18
C GLU A 38 13.69 6.23 -13.18
N ASP A 39 13.00 5.10 -13.34
CA ASP A 39 11.83 4.99 -14.19
C ASP A 39 10.56 5.39 -13.42
N ALA A 40 9.72 6.19 -14.08
CA ALA A 40 8.46 6.66 -13.50
C ALA A 40 7.45 5.51 -13.35
N PRO A 41 6.72 5.43 -12.23
CA PRO A 41 5.57 4.55 -12.16
C PRO A 41 4.47 5.02 -13.13
N PRO A 42 3.69 4.10 -13.73
CA PRO A 42 2.51 4.49 -14.49
C PRO A 42 1.49 5.20 -13.59
N ALA A 43 0.65 6.05 -14.18
CA ALA A 43 -0.45 6.67 -13.44
C ALA A 43 -1.43 5.61 -12.91
N PRO A 44 -1.71 5.56 -11.60
CA PRO A 44 -2.60 4.55 -11.05
C PRO A 44 -4.06 4.81 -11.44
N PRO A 45 -4.80 3.78 -11.90
CA PRO A 45 -6.26 3.86 -11.96
C PRO A 45 -6.86 3.86 -10.54
N ALA A 46 -8.15 4.21 -10.43
CA ALA A 46 -8.85 4.20 -9.15
C ALA A 46 -8.80 2.83 -8.47
N GLY A 47 -8.51 2.81 -7.16
CA GLY A 47 -8.40 1.59 -6.35
C GLY A 47 -7.12 0.77 -6.59
N LYS A 48 -6.17 1.28 -7.37
CA LYS A 48 -4.86 0.65 -7.57
C LYS A 48 -3.73 1.57 -7.15
N TRP A 49 -2.56 0.99 -6.85
CA TRP A 49 -1.35 1.74 -6.56
C TRP A 49 -0.10 1.10 -7.18
N PRO A 50 0.91 1.87 -7.61
CA PRO A 50 2.14 1.31 -8.14
C PRO A 50 3.00 0.72 -7.01
N ARG A 51 3.50 -0.49 -7.23
CA ARG A 51 4.45 -1.19 -6.37
C ARG A 51 5.64 -1.68 -7.20
N ARG A 52 6.85 -1.52 -6.68
CA ARG A 52 8.05 -2.08 -7.29
C ARG A 52 8.09 -3.59 -7.09
N LEU A 53 8.19 -4.34 -8.19
CA LEU A 53 8.44 -5.78 -8.21
C LEU A 53 9.68 -6.04 -9.08
N GLY A 54 10.82 -6.28 -8.42
CA GLY A 54 12.11 -6.39 -9.10
C GLY A 54 12.44 -5.11 -9.87
N ASP A 55 12.58 -5.23 -11.19
CA ASP A 55 12.98 -4.13 -12.08
C ASP A 55 11.80 -3.39 -12.73
N ALA A 56 10.56 -3.64 -12.30
CA ALA A 56 9.38 -3.01 -12.90
C ALA A 56 8.36 -2.53 -11.87
N TRP A 57 7.55 -1.56 -12.28
CA TRP A 57 6.34 -1.15 -11.58
C TRP A 57 5.18 -2.07 -11.96
N ALA A 58 4.47 -2.57 -10.95
CA ALA A 58 3.22 -3.30 -11.10
C ALA A 58 2.10 -2.60 -10.34
N MET A 59 0.86 -2.78 -10.79
CA MET A 59 -0.31 -2.25 -10.08
C MET A 59 -0.85 -3.28 -9.10
N VAL A 60 -0.99 -2.88 -7.84
CA VAL A 60 -1.66 -3.67 -6.79
C VAL A 60 -2.96 -2.99 -6.40
N ASP A 61 -3.92 -3.75 -5.85
CA ASP A 61 -5.09 -3.15 -5.20
C ASP A 61 -4.67 -2.29 -4.01
N ASP A 62 -5.38 -1.17 -3.82
CA ASP A 62 -5.14 -0.23 -2.73
C ASP A 62 -6.42 0.01 -1.94
N TYR A 63 -6.40 -0.49 -0.71
CA TYR A 63 -7.47 -0.37 0.27
C TYR A 63 -7.06 0.50 1.47
N ARG A 64 -5.90 1.17 1.45
CA ARG A 64 -5.40 1.96 2.59
C ARG A 64 -6.34 3.10 3.01
N THR A 65 -7.17 3.58 2.08
CA THR A 65 -8.19 4.60 2.31
C THR A 65 -9.62 4.05 2.30
N THR A 66 -9.78 2.74 2.08
CA THR A 66 -11.08 2.07 2.04
C THR A 66 -11.40 1.55 3.44
N PRO A 67 -12.58 1.87 4.01
CA PRO A 67 -13.04 1.24 5.24
C PRO A 67 -13.15 -0.28 5.04
N LEU A 68 -12.58 -1.06 5.97
CA LEU A 68 -12.61 -2.51 5.94
C LEU A 68 -13.25 -3.04 7.23
N TRP A 69 -13.87 -4.22 7.12
CA TRP A 69 -14.49 -4.91 8.25
C TRP A 69 -14.09 -6.37 8.27
N VAL A 70 -13.98 -6.94 9.47
CA VAL A 70 -13.81 -8.37 9.67
C VAL A 70 -15.13 -9.06 9.35
N VAL A 71 -15.11 -10.00 8.41
CA VAL A 71 -16.33 -10.68 7.92
C VAL A 71 -17.06 -11.43 9.03
N GLU A 72 -16.33 -12.09 9.92
CA GLU A 72 -16.89 -12.91 11.00
C GLU A 72 -17.65 -12.09 12.04
N THR A 73 -17.07 -10.97 12.48
CA THR A 73 -17.60 -10.19 13.61
C THR A 73 -18.33 -8.92 13.19
N GLY A 74 -18.12 -8.49 11.95
CA GLY A 74 -18.53 -7.20 11.43
C GLY A 74 -17.79 -6.00 12.03
N ALA A 75 -16.76 -6.22 12.85
CA ALA A 75 -15.99 -5.15 13.46
C ALA A 75 -15.14 -4.39 12.43
N PRO A 76 -14.96 -3.07 12.57
CA PRO A 76 -14.05 -2.32 11.70
C PRO A 76 -12.61 -2.80 11.87
N TYR A 77 -11.89 -2.88 10.76
CA TYR A 77 -10.49 -3.27 10.70
C TYR A 77 -9.61 -2.05 10.43
N SER A 78 -8.60 -1.87 11.29
CA SER A 78 -7.53 -0.89 11.07
C SER A 78 -6.39 -1.56 10.33
N ILE A 79 -5.94 -0.96 9.23
CA ILE A 79 -4.81 -1.45 8.44
C ILE A 79 -3.58 -1.75 9.33
N GLY A 80 -3.00 -2.94 9.15
CA GLY A 80 -1.86 -3.41 9.93
C GLY A 80 -2.21 -4.01 11.29
N ALA A 81 -3.46 -3.91 11.76
CA ALA A 81 -3.87 -4.51 13.03
C ALA A 81 -3.81 -6.05 12.97
N GLN A 82 -3.47 -6.67 14.10
CA GLN A 82 -3.50 -8.13 14.21
C GLN A 82 -4.93 -8.64 14.32
N HIS A 83 -5.21 -9.73 13.62
CA HIS A 83 -6.45 -10.48 13.64
C HIS A 83 -6.15 -11.97 13.90
N ASP A 84 -7.02 -12.66 14.63
CA ASP A 84 -6.91 -14.09 14.87
C ASP A 84 -7.34 -14.86 13.62
N GLY A 85 -6.38 -15.33 12.84
CA GLY A 85 -6.63 -16.19 11.69
C GLY A 85 -6.62 -17.67 12.06
N THR A 86 -6.99 -18.51 11.09
CA THR A 86 -7.05 -19.97 11.25
C THR A 86 -5.72 -20.61 11.66
N ILE A 87 -4.59 -20.02 11.27
CA ILE A 87 -3.24 -20.51 11.54
C ILE A 87 -2.43 -19.44 12.31
N GLY A 88 -3.07 -18.82 13.32
CA GLY A 88 -2.44 -17.83 14.18
C GLY A 88 -2.73 -16.38 13.77
N LYS A 89 -1.97 -15.44 14.33
CA LYS A 89 -2.18 -13.99 14.11
C LYS A 89 -1.82 -13.60 12.68
N VAL A 90 -2.75 -12.97 11.99
CA VAL A 90 -2.60 -12.41 10.65
C VAL A 90 -2.78 -10.89 10.68
N SER A 91 -2.28 -10.21 9.65
CA SER A 91 -2.46 -8.77 9.47
C SER A 91 -2.52 -8.47 7.97
N TYR A 92 -3.29 -7.46 7.60
CA TYR A 92 -3.44 -6.99 6.22
C TYR A 92 -2.90 -5.56 6.10
N PRO A 93 -1.90 -5.31 5.22
CA PRO A 93 -1.25 -4.01 5.11
C PRO A 93 -2.06 -3.00 4.27
N GLY A 94 -3.26 -3.35 3.82
CA GLY A 94 -4.14 -2.45 3.08
C GLY A 94 -3.88 -2.39 1.58
N TRP A 95 -3.05 -3.28 1.04
CA TRP A 95 -2.76 -3.36 -0.38
C TRP A 95 -2.59 -4.81 -0.84
N GLY A 96 -2.76 -5.06 -2.14
CA GLY A 96 -2.78 -6.40 -2.72
C GLY A 96 -4.15 -7.09 -2.54
N GLU A 97 -4.20 -8.40 -2.78
CA GLU A 97 -5.45 -9.16 -2.71
C GLU A 97 -6.12 -9.00 -1.35
N LEU A 98 -7.43 -8.68 -1.35
CA LEU A 98 -8.20 -8.55 -0.12
C LEU A 98 -8.43 -9.95 0.48
N PRO A 99 -7.96 -10.23 1.71
CA PRO A 99 -8.14 -11.54 2.32
C PRO A 99 -9.61 -11.85 2.56
N ALA A 100 -10.00 -13.13 2.47
CA ALA A 100 -11.40 -13.56 2.63
C ALA A 100 -12.03 -13.26 4.01
N TRP A 101 -11.21 -12.99 5.03
CA TRP A 101 -11.67 -12.58 6.36
C TRP A 101 -11.94 -11.08 6.47
N LEU A 102 -11.65 -10.31 5.41
CA LEU A 102 -11.97 -8.88 5.29
C LEU A 102 -12.98 -8.63 4.18
N THR A 103 -13.78 -7.58 4.36
CA THR A 103 -14.70 -7.05 3.35
C THR A 103 -14.60 -5.52 3.29
N ALA A 104 -14.82 -4.96 2.11
CA ALA A 104 -14.98 -3.52 1.88
C ALA A 104 -16.46 -3.07 1.90
N VAL A 105 -17.37 -3.98 2.23
CA VAL A 105 -18.81 -3.71 2.38
C VAL A 105 -19.15 -3.66 3.86
N GLU A 106 -19.74 -2.56 4.32
CA GLU A 106 -20.19 -2.41 5.72
C GLU A 106 -21.21 -3.51 6.04
N PRO A 107 -20.92 -4.38 7.02
CA PRO A 107 -21.87 -5.39 7.48
C PRO A 107 -23.11 -4.74 8.09
N PRO A 108 -24.30 -5.36 7.99
CA PRO A 108 -25.49 -4.83 8.63
C PRO A 108 -25.25 -4.69 10.13
N ARG A 109 -25.50 -3.49 10.67
CA ARG A 109 -25.36 -3.25 12.11
C ARG A 109 -26.28 -4.22 12.86
N PRO A 110 -25.80 -4.87 13.93
CA PRO A 110 -26.69 -5.56 14.85
C PRO A 110 -27.72 -4.52 15.32
N VAL A 111 -29.00 -4.78 15.03
CA VAL A 111 -30.08 -4.01 15.66
C VAL A 111 -29.96 -4.30 17.15
N GLU A 112 -29.44 -3.33 17.90
CA GLU A 112 -29.53 -3.33 19.35
C GLU A 112 -31.03 -3.40 19.66
N SER A 113 -31.49 -4.58 20.05
CA SER A 113 -32.89 -4.79 20.40
C SER A 113 -33.12 -3.88 21.60
N ALA A 114 -33.82 -2.76 21.36
CA ALA A 114 -34.19 -1.81 22.38
C ALA A 114 -35.03 -2.55 23.42
N ALA A 115 -34.39 -2.99 24.50
CA ALA A 115 -35.07 -3.44 25.69
C ALA A 115 -35.68 -2.21 26.34
N ALA A 116 -37.00 -2.11 26.20
CA ALA A 116 -37.88 -1.16 26.88
C ALA A 116 -37.88 -1.38 28.41
#